data_AF-A0ABD6C9B6-F1
#
_entry.id   AF-A0ABD6C9B6-F1
#
_cell.length_a   1.000
_cell.length_b   1.000
_cell.length_c   1.000
_cell.angle_alpha   90.00
_cell.angle_beta   90.00
_cell.angle_gamma   90.00
#
_symmetry.space_group_name_H-M   'P 1'
#
loop_
_entity.id
_entity.type
_entity.pdbx_description
1 polymer ?
#
loop_
_entity_poly.entity_id
_entity_poly.type
_entity_poly.pdbx_seq_one_letter_code
_entity_poly.pdbx_strand_id
1 'polypeptide(L)' 'MAPDAAITEEVAQCEVMGSVDSGEVDQFVLADPSQDDSWMTVALTDAKGLNAWC' A
#
# COMPACT_ATOMS: atom_id res chain seq x y z
N MET A 1 2.26 -13.70 24.93
CA MET A 1 2.87 -12.84 23.91
C MET A 1 1.71 -12.32 23.06
N ALA A 2 1.32 -11.05 23.19
CA ALA A 2 0.32 -10.45 22.30
C ALA A 2 1.10 -9.67 21.23
N PRO A 3 0.83 -9.85 19.93
CA PRO A 3 1.46 -9.01 18.93
C PRO A 3 0.76 -7.65 18.90
N ASP A 4 1.60 -6.65 19.16
CA ASP A 4 1.77 -5.41 18.43
C ASP A 4 0.62 -4.40 18.31
N ALA A 5 1.02 -3.16 18.60
CA ALA A 5 0.32 -1.90 18.52
C ALA A 5 -0.87 -1.89 17.54
N ALA A 6 -2.06 -1.64 18.07
CA ALA A 6 -3.18 -1.15 17.29
C ALA A 6 -2.79 0.24 16.76
N ILE A 7 -2.33 0.29 15.51
CA ILE A 7 -2.18 1.53 14.75
C ILE A 7 -3.59 2.07 14.54
N THR A 8 -3.98 3.05 15.35
CA THR A 8 -5.20 3.84 15.14
C THR A 8 -4.85 5.03 14.25
N GLU A 9 -4.45 4.76 13.01
CA GLU A 9 -4.48 5.78 11.98
C GLU A 9 -5.88 5.73 11.38
N GLU A 10 -6.54 6.90 11.33
CA GLU A 10 -7.83 7.07 10.67
C GLU A 10 -7.69 6.52 9.25
N VAL A 11 -8.21 5.31 9.04
CA VAL A 11 -8.18 4.63 7.75
C VAL A 11 -8.96 5.55 6.82
N ALA A 12 -8.26 6.24 5.93
CA ALA A 12 -8.94 6.94 4.86
C ALA A 12 -9.90 5.95 4.21
N GLN A 13 -11.11 6.39 3.86
CA GLN A 13 -12.19 5.54 3.28
C GLN A 13 -11.86 5.03 1.87
N CYS A 14 -10.58 4.86 1.57
CA CYS A 14 -10.05 4.27 0.37
C CYS A 14 -9.61 2.86 0.71
N GLU A 15 -10.38 1.89 0.25
CA GLU A 15 -9.98 0.49 0.30
C GLU A 15 -8.87 0.32 -0.75
N VAL A 16 -7.62 0.65 -0.44
CA VAL A 16 -6.48 0.40 -1.35
C VAL A 16 -5.60 -0.68 -0.72
N MET A 17 -5.28 -1.71 -1.50
CA MET A 17 -4.39 -2.77 -1.05
C MET A 17 -2.97 -2.49 -1.53
N GLY A 18 -2.01 -2.51 -0.61
CA GLY A 18 -0.59 -2.32 -0.89
C GLY A 18 0.21 -3.60 -0.71
N SER A 19 1.12 -3.89 -1.64
CA SER A 19 2.12 -4.95 -1.53
C SER A 19 3.51 -4.41 -1.87
N VAL A 20 4.54 -4.97 -1.24
CA VAL A 20 5.94 -4.72 -1.61
C VAL A 20 6.41 -5.94 -2.40
N ASP A 21 6.93 -5.71 -3.61
CA ASP A 21 7.59 -6.73 -4.41
C ASP A 21 9.10 -6.46 -4.43
N SER A 22 9.87 -7.41 -3.91
CA SER A 22 11.32 -7.29 -3.77
C SER A 22 12.02 -8.02 -4.92
N GLY A 23 12.36 -7.25 -5.96
CA GLY A 23 13.13 -7.69 -7.13
C GLY A 23 14.51 -7.04 -7.22
N GLU A 24 15.03 -6.84 -8.44
CA GLU A 24 16.25 -6.06 -8.68
C GLU A 24 16.10 -4.60 -8.24
N VAL A 25 14.86 -4.10 -8.26
CA VAL A 25 14.41 -2.85 -7.65
C VAL A 25 13.20 -3.19 -6.80
N ASP A 26 13.18 -2.77 -5.54
CA ASP A 26 12.00 -2.90 -4.69
C ASP A 26 10.87 -2.02 -5.24
N GLN A 27 9.70 -2.60 -5.41
CA GLN A 27 8.52 -1.93 -5.95
C GLN A 27 7.38 -1.93 -4.94
N PHE A 28 6.62 -0.83 -4.93
CA PHE A 28 5.37 -0.73 -4.21
C PHE A 28 4.21 -0.85 -5.20
N VAL A 29 3.37 -1.86 -4.98
CA VAL A 29 2.21 -2.19 -5.81
C VAL A 29 0.96 -1.73 -5.07
N LEU A 30 0.15 -0.90 -5.71
CA LEU A 30 -1.16 -0.46 -5.21
C LEU A 30 -2.26 -0.99 -6.14
N ALA A 31 -3.25 -1.65 -5.57
CA ALA A 31 -4.42 -2.15 -6.28
C ALA A 31 -5.69 -1.46 -5.79
N ASP A 32 -6.54 -1.02 -6.74
CA ASP A 32 -7.90 -0.56 -6.48
C ASP A 32 -8.86 -1.77 -6.55
N PRO A 33 -9.39 -2.25 -5.42
CA PRO A 33 -10.29 -3.39 -5.38
C PRO A 33 -11.67 -3.09 -5.99
N SER A 34 -11.98 -1.82 -6.25
CA SER A 34 -13.24 -1.41 -6.85
C SER A 34 -13.30 -1.67 -8.36
N GLN A 35 -12.14 -1.84 -8.99
CA GLN A 35 -11.99 -1.97 -10.45
C GLN A 35 -11.11 -3.16 -10.81
N ASP A 36 -11.61 -4.00 -11.71
CA ASP A 36 -10.86 -5.14 -12.22
C ASP A 36 -9.65 -4.68 -13.03
N ASP A 37 -8.52 -5.40 -12.91
CA ASP A 37 -7.24 -5.08 -13.56
C ASP A 37 -6.69 -3.66 -13.30
N SER A 38 -7.15 -2.99 -12.24
CA SER A 38 -6.69 -1.65 -11.87
C SER A 38 -5.60 -1.69 -10.81
N TRP A 39 -4.34 -1.56 -11.26
CA TRP A 39 -3.18 -1.51 -10.37
C TRP A 39 -2.11 -0.56 -10.90
N MET A 40 -1.24 -0.11 -10.00
CA MET A 40 -0.06 0.68 -10.34
C MET A 40 1.16 0.25 -9.54
N THR A 41 2.32 0.32 -10.17
CA THR A 41 3.63 0.09 -9.55
C THR A 41 4.44 1.38 -9.50
N VAL A 42 5.09 1.62 -8.38
CA VAL A 42 6.06 2.70 -8.21
C VAL A 42 7.32 2.14 -7.53
N ALA A 43 8.49 2.72 -7.81
CA ALA A 43 9.72 2.34 -7.09
C ALA A 43 9.55 2.62 -5.59
N LEU A 44 9.94 1.69 -4.73
CA LEU A 44 9.75 1.84 -3.27
C LEU A 44 10.47 3.08 -2.71
N THR A 45 11.55 3.51 -3.35
CA THR A 45 12.29 4.74 -3.02
C THR A 45 11.50 6.02 -3.28
N ASP A 46 10.59 5.99 -4.26
CA ASP A 46 9.73 7.12 -4.65
C ASP A 46 8.30 6.97 -4.12
N ALA A 47 7.95 5.80 -3.58
CA ALA A 47 6.66 5.50 -3.03
C ALA A 47 6.39 6.36 -1.79
N LYS A 48 5.25 7.06 -1.80
CA LYS A 48 4.70 7.64 -0.58
C LYS A 48 4.01 6.54 0.24
N GLY A 49 3.99 6.65 1.57
CA GLY A 49 3.25 5.73 2.44
C GLY A 49 1.76 5.68 2.08
N LEU A 50 1.05 4.62 2.47
CA LEU A 50 -0.37 4.39 2.14
C LEU A 50 -1.25 5.64 2.42
N ASN A 51 -0.97 6.35 3.50
CA ASN A 51 -1.63 7.58 3.94
C ASN A 51 -1.44 8.80 3.01
N ALA A 52 -0.72 8.66 1.90
CA ALA A 52 -0.57 9.71 0.90
C ALA A 52 -1.35 9.39 -0.37
N TRP A 53 -1.79 8.15 -0.51
CA TRP A 53 -2.69 7.71 -1.56
C TRP A 53 -4.14 8.00 -1.16
N CYS A 54 -4.37 8.17 0.16
CA CYS A 54 -5.43 8.93 0.82
C CYS A 54 -4.93 9.51 2.15
#